data_AF-A0AAN1LMZ4-F1
#
_entry.id   AF-A0AAN1LMZ4-F1
#
_cell.length_a   1.000
_cell.length_b   1.000
_cell.length_c   1.000
_cell.angle_alpha   90.00
_cell.angle_beta   90.00
_cell.angle_gamma   90.00
#
_symmetry.space_group_name_H-M   'P 1'
#
loop_
_entity.id
_entity.type
_entity.pdbx_description
1 polymer ?
#
loop_
_entity_poly.entity_id
_entity_poly.type
_entity_poly.pdbx_seq_one_letter_code
_entity_poly.pdbx_strand_id
1 'polypeptide(L)'
;MTEHRSKPHNPRYGGFKATLQSFRANDLLGVAFAALHADTPIRYIGYNPGVVSTGMPGHLPPPLRALTKAFFTLFATSVTKAVTPMARLLDEPPGDSFTAYRTTHRLPLTGPAFDQASALRLHHLTHDLTNAG
;
A
#
# COMPACT_ATOMS: atom_id res chain seq x y z
N MET A 1 -38.11 1.16 -16.43
CA MET A 1 -36.93 1.31 -17.30
C MET A 1 -36.05 2.37 -16.66
N THR A 2 -35.08 1.94 -15.83
CA THR A 2 -34.27 2.84 -15.00
C THR A 2 -32.98 3.17 -15.75
N GLU A 3 -32.80 4.46 -16.04
CA GLU A 3 -31.67 5.01 -16.76
C GLU A 3 -30.41 4.96 -15.87
N HIS A 4 -29.48 4.06 -16.18
CA HIS A 4 -28.19 3.97 -15.51
C HIS A 4 -27.32 5.14 -15.98
N ARG A 5 -27.40 6.28 -15.29
CA ARG A 5 -26.54 7.44 -15.54
C ARG A 5 -25.07 7.02 -15.40
N SER A 6 -24.33 7.01 -16.50
CA SER A 6 -22.90 6.72 -16.50
C SER A 6 -22.17 7.85 -15.75
N LYS A 7 -21.31 7.52 -14.78
CA LYS A 7 -20.50 8.53 -14.09
C LYS A 7 -19.58 9.24 -15.10
N PRO A 8 -19.38 10.56 -14.99
CA PRO A 8 -18.51 11.29 -15.90
C PRO A 8 -17.08 10.75 -15.82
N HIS A 9 -16.52 10.42 -16.98
CA HIS A 9 -15.13 10.00 -17.14
C HIS A 9 -14.23 11.22 -16.91
N ASN A 10 -13.37 11.20 -15.88
CA ASN A 10 -12.32 12.21 -15.71
C ASN A 10 -11.10 11.78 -16.55
N PRO A 11 -10.81 12.42 -17.69
CA PRO A 11 -9.72 12.01 -18.58
C PRO A 11 -8.32 12.16 -17.95
N ARG A 12 -8.20 12.85 -16.82
CA ARG A 12 -6.94 12.97 -16.05
C ARG A 12 -6.78 11.89 -14.97
N TYR A 13 -7.83 11.14 -14.67
CA TYR A 13 -7.78 10.06 -13.69
C TYR A 13 -7.34 8.74 -14.33
N GLY A 14 -6.22 8.20 -13.86
CA GLY A 14 -5.77 6.86 -14.21
C GLY A 14 -5.78 5.97 -12.99
N GLY A 15 -6.63 4.94 -12.96
CA GLY A 15 -6.78 4.05 -11.80
C GLY A 15 -5.46 3.40 -11.36
N PHE A 16 -4.65 2.94 -12.31
CA PHE A 16 -3.32 2.39 -12.01
C PHE A 16 -2.39 3.43 -11.36
N LYS A 17 -2.36 4.65 -11.90
CA LYS A 17 -1.57 5.76 -11.32
C LYS A 17 -2.06 6.08 -9.91
N ALA A 18 -3.37 6.12 -9.69
CA ALA A 18 -3.95 6.35 -8.37
C ALA A 18 -3.52 5.24 -7.37
N THR A 19 -3.60 3.97 -7.77
CA THR A 19 -3.13 2.85 -6.94
C THR A 19 -1.64 2.99 -6.55
N LEU A 20 -0.77 3.33 -7.51
CA LEU A 20 0.65 3.55 -7.20
C LEU A 20 0.87 4.75 -6.27
N GLN A 21 0.09 5.82 -6.42
CA GLN A 21 0.15 6.94 -5.47
C GLN A 21 -0.31 6.52 -4.08
N SER A 22 -1.33 5.67 -3.96
CA SER A 22 -1.77 5.13 -2.66
C SER A 22 -0.68 4.27 -2.00
N PHE A 23 0.04 3.45 -2.77
CA PHE A 23 1.17 2.69 -2.22
C PHE A 23 2.27 3.62 -1.69
N ARG A 24 2.64 4.65 -2.45
CA ARG A 24 3.60 5.65 -2.00
C ARG A 24 3.11 6.41 -0.77
N ALA A 25 1.81 6.72 -0.69
CA ALA A 25 1.22 7.39 0.46
C ALA A 25 1.36 6.55 1.75
N ASN A 26 1.22 5.22 1.66
CA ASN A 26 1.44 4.33 2.80
C ASN A 26 2.90 4.33 3.29
N ASP A 27 3.86 4.37 2.36
CA ASP A 27 5.28 4.47 2.73
C ASP A 27 5.58 5.80 3.45
N LEU A 28 5.07 6.91 2.91
CA LEU A 28 5.20 8.24 3.51
C LEU A 28 4.49 8.36 4.87
N LEU A 29 3.36 7.66 5.07
CA LEU A 29 2.67 7.62 6.36
C LEU A 29 3.57 7.04 7.45
N GLY A 30 4.31 5.97 7.17
CA GLY A 30 5.26 5.39 8.13
C GLY A 30 6.40 6.35 8.49
N VAL A 31 6.91 7.09 7.51
CA VAL A 31 7.93 8.14 7.74
C VAL A 31 7.39 9.28 8.61
N ALA A 32 6.19 9.77 8.30
CA ALA A 32 5.55 10.81 9.11
C ALA A 32 5.29 10.32 10.53
N PHE A 33 4.85 9.08 10.70
CA PHE A 33 4.62 8.48 12.02
C PHE A 33 5.89 8.52 12.88
N ALA A 34 7.02 8.02 12.34
CA ALA A 34 8.29 8.02 13.04
C ALA A 34 8.77 9.43 13.43
N ALA A 35 8.52 10.44 12.59
CA ALA A 35 8.91 11.83 12.87
C ALA A 35 8.01 12.49 13.93
N LEU A 36 6.70 12.22 13.89
CA LEU A 36 5.71 12.89 14.74
C LEU A 36 5.52 12.20 16.10
N HIS A 37 5.86 10.91 16.20
CA HIS A 37 5.64 10.08 17.39
C HIS A 37 6.94 9.44 17.90
N ALA A 38 8.06 10.15 17.75
CA ALA A 38 9.39 9.67 18.10
C ALA A 38 9.52 9.24 19.58
N ASP A 39 8.74 9.86 20.47
CA ASP A 39 8.78 9.60 21.91
C ASP A 39 7.88 8.42 22.35
N THR A 40 7.23 7.74 21.40
CA THR A 40 6.35 6.61 21.70
C THR A 40 7.09 5.27 21.57
N PRO A 41 6.68 4.23 22.32
CA PRO A 41 7.23 2.89 22.15
C PRO A 41 6.69 2.15 20.90
N ILE A 42 5.82 2.79 20.11
CA ILE A 42 5.14 2.15 18.98
C ILE A 42 6.13 1.91 17.83
N ARG A 43 6.08 0.72 17.24
CA ARG A 43 6.89 0.34 16.07
C ARG A 43 6.00 0.27 14.84
N TYR A 44 6.23 1.15 13.88
CA TYR A 44 5.48 1.16 12.61
C TYR A 44 6.20 0.27 11.59
N ILE A 45 5.48 -0.67 10.98
CA ILE A 45 6.04 -1.62 10.02
C ILE A 45 5.29 -1.49 8.69
N GLY A 46 5.96 -0.95 7.66
CA GLY A 46 5.49 -1.00 6.28
C GLY A 46 5.78 -2.37 5.68
N TYR A 47 4.74 -3.12 5.27
CA TYR A 47 4.91 -4.48 4.75
C TYR A 47 4.31 -4.64 3.34
N ASN A 48 5.16 -5.00 2.38
CA ASN A 48 4.76 -5.33 1.01
C ASN A 48 4.99 -6.83 0.76
N PRO A 49 3.95 -7.67 0.69
CA PRO A 49 4.09 -9.11 0.46
C PRO A 49 4.46 -9.49 -0.98
N GLY A 50 4.64 -8.51 -1.88
CA GLY A 50 4.76 -8.75 -3.31
C GLY A 50 3.40 -9.09 -3.95
N VAL A 51 3.44 -9.82 -5.06
CA VAL A 51 2.21 -10.26 -5.75
C VAL A 51 1.63 -11.46 -4.98
N VAL A 52 0.40 -11.32 -4.50
CA VAL A 52 -0.32 -12.35 -3.74
C VAL A 52 -1.55 -12.80 -4.53
N SER A 53 -1.84 -14.10 -4.51
CA SER A 53 -3.02 -14.68 -5.16
C SER A 53 -4.28 -14.31 -4.39
N THR A 54 -4.72 -13.07 -4.57
CA THR A 54 -5.97 -12.52 -4.01
C THR A 54 -7.04 -12.45 -5.11
N GLY A 55 -8.31 -12.29 -4.74
CA GLY A 55 -9.46 -12.33 -5.66
C GLY A 55 -9.52 -11.24 -6.75
N MET A 56 -8.42 -10.53 -7.00
CA MET A 56 -8.28 -9.42 -7.96
C MET A 56 -8.75 -9.76 -9.40
N PRO A 57 -8.64 -10.99 -9.96
CA PRO A 57 -9.07 -11.21 -11.35
C PRO A 57 -10.58 -11.13 -11.59
N GLY A 58 -11.41 -11.22 -10.54
CA GLY A 58 -12.86 -11.43 -10.68
C GLY A 58 -13.62 -10.32 -11.43
N HIS A 59 -13.12 -9.09 -11.40
CA HIS A 59 -13.78 -7.92 -12.00
C HIS A 59 -13.37 -7.67 -13.46
N LEU A 60 -12.41 -8.40 -14.00
CA LEU A 60 -11.95 -8.22 -15.39
C LEU A 60 -12.89 -8.91 -16.38
N PRO A 61 -13.12 -8.35 -17.58
CA PRO A 61 -13.86 -9.04 -18.64
C PRO A 61 -13.03 -10.21 -19.22
N PRO A 62 -13.67 -11.28 -19.73
CA PRO A 62 -12.98 -12.24 -20.60
C PRO A 62 -12.47 -11.53 -21.88
N PRO A 63 -11.31 -11.92 -22.44
CA PRO A 63 -10.41 -12.99 -21.99
C PRO A 63 -9.39 -12.55 -20.93
N LEU A 64 -9.29 -11.26 -20.62
CA LEU A 64 -8.30 -10.70 -19.71
C LEU A 64 -8.34 -11.33 -18.32
N ARG A 65 -9.55 -11.69 -17.83
CA ARG A 65 -9.74 -12.47 -16.60
C ARG A 65 -8.96 -13.78 -16.59
N ALA A 66 -9.05 -14.55 -17.67
CA ALA A 66 -8.41 -15.87 -17.76
C ALA A 66 -6.89 -15.74 -17.79
N LEU A 67 -6.37 -14.79 -18.58
CA LEU A 67 -4.95 -14.50 -18.66
C LEU A 67 -4.40 -14.02 -17.31
N THR A 68 -5.11 -13.12 -16.64
CA THR A 68 -4.74 -12.62 -15.31
C THR A 68 -4.75 -13.76 -14.29
N LYS A 69 -5.78 -14.61 -14.28
CA LYS A 69 -5.83 -15.76 -13.37
C LYS A 69 -4.65 -16.72 -13.60
N ALA A 70 -4.30 -17.01 -14.85
CA ALA A 70 -3.16 -17.86 -15.18
C ALA A 70 -1.83 -17.25 -14.69
N PHE A 71 -1.64 -15.94 -14.92
CA PHE A 71 -0.47 -15.21 -14.41
C PHE A 71 -0.37 -15.27 -12.88
N PHE A 72 -1.46 -14.99 -12.16
CA PHE A 72 -1.48 -15.05 -10.71
C PHE A 72 -1.23 -16.47 -10.18
N THR A 73 -1.76 -17.51 -10.82
CA THR A 73 -1.46 -18.90 -10.45
C THR A 73 0.04 -19.21 -10.55
N LEU A 74 0.73 -18.67 -11.56
CA LEU A 74 2.14 -18.99 -11.79
C LEU A 74 3.10 -18.14 -10.95
N PHE A 75 2.78 -16.86 -10.72
CA PHE A 75 3.72 -15.89 -10.14
C PHE A 75 3.32 -15.36 -8.76
N ALA A 76 2.07 -15.55 -8.33
CA ALA A 76 1.61 -14.99 -7.08
C ALA A 76 1.89 -15.92 -5.90
N THR A 77 2.32 -15.32 -4.80
CA THR A 77 2.48 -16.02 -3.53
C THR A 77 1.10 -16.37 -2.95
N SER A 78 0.95 -17.53 -2.33
CA SER A 78 -0.30 -17.87 -1.63
C SER A 78 -0.50 -16.95 -0.42
N VAL A 79 -1.75 -16.71 -0.02
CA VAL A 79 -2.06 -15.87 1.15
C VAL A 79 -1.34 -16.40 2.40
N THR A 80 -1.40 -17.71 2.66
CA THR A 80 -0.71 -18.35 3.80
C THR A 80 0.78 -18.02 3.81
N LYS A 81 1.47 -18.16 2.66
CA LYS A 81 2.90 -17.86 2.55
C LYS A 81 3.20 -16.37 2.68
N ALA A 82 2.30 -15.49 2.23
CA ALA A 82 2.44 -14.04 2.36
C ALA A 82 2.23 -13.54 3.80
N VAL A 83 1.40 -14.23 4.59
CA VAL A 83 1.11 -13.86 5.99
C VAL A 83 2.23 -14.30 6.94
N THR A 84 2.92 -15.41 6.66
CA THR A 84 3.96 -15.92 7.59
C THR A 84 5.06 -14.90 7.91
N PRO A 85 5.69 -14.17 6.96
CA PRO A 85 6.68 -13.16 7.29
C PRO A 85 6.10 -11.98 8.07
N MET A 86 4.87 -11.58 7.77
CA MET A 86 4.16 -10.51 8.49
C MET A 86 3.93 -10.89 9.95
N ALA A 87 3.49 -12.12 10.22
CA ALA A 87 3.28 -12.60 11.59
C ALA A 87 4.59 -12.54 12.40
N ARG A 88 5.72 -12.97 11.83
CA ARG A 88 7.03 -12.87 12.50
C ARG A 88 7.42 -11.44 12.85
N LEU A 89 7.14 -10.48 11.97
CA LEU A 89 7.42 -9.06 12.24
C LEU A 89 6.53 -8.49 13.36
N LEU A 90 5.36 -9.09 13.61
CA LEU A 90 4.49 -8.70 14.73
C LEU A 90 4.90 -9.39 16.04
N ASP A 91 5.30 -10.66 15.97
CA ASP A 91 5.79 -11.42 17.11
C ASP A 91 7.15 -10.88 17.62
N GLU A 92 8.02 -10.49 16.69
CA GLU A 92 9.37 -9.99 16.93
C GLU A 92 9.58 -8.65 16.20
N PRO A 93 8.98 -7.54 16.70
CA PRO A 93 9.05 -6.26 16.03
C PRO A 93 10.47 -5.68 16.05
N PRO A 94 10.94 -5.09 14.94
CA PRO A 94 12.20 -4.37 14.92
C PRO A 94 12.23 -3.20 15.92
N GLY A 95 13.42 -2.87 16.43
CA GLY A 95 13.59 -1.81 17.43
C GLY A 95 13.45 -0.38 16.90
N ASP A 96 13.56 -0.17 15.58
CA ASP A 96 13.45 1.16 14.97
C ASP A 96 11.98 1.65 14.94
N SER A 97 11.75 2.96 15.08
CA SER A 97 10.40 3.54 15.11
C SER A 97 9.60 3.29 13.82
N PHE A 98 10.28 3.26 12.67
CA PHE A 98 9.73 2.83 11.40
C PHE A 98 10.67 1.90 10.66
N THR A 99 10.12 0.80 10.14
CA THR A 99 10.81 -0.11 9.23
C THR A 99 9.93 -0.45 8.04
N ALA A 100 10.53 -0.75 6.90
CA ALA A 100 9.82 -1.17 5.70
C ALA A 100 10.40 -2.49 5.18
N TYR A 101 9.53 -3.38 4.72
CA TYR A 101 9.88 -4.70 4.21
C TYR A 101 9.17 -4.99 2.91
N ARG A 102 9.90 -5.59 1.97
CA ARG A 102 9.32 -6.31 0.84
C ARG A 102 9.60 -7.80 1.04
N THR A 103 8.54 -8.58 1.19
CA THR A 103 8.57 -9.98 1.63
C THR A 103 9.41 -10.12 2.91
N THR A 104 10.59 -10.73 2.85
CA THR A 104 11.50 -10.91 3.99
C THR A 104 12.66 -9.92 3.97
N HIS A 105 12.75 -9.05 2.96
CA HIS A 105 13.86 -8.12 2.79
C HIS A 105 13.51 -6.77 3.40
N ARG A 106 14.32 -6.33 4.36
CA ARG A 106 14.27 -4.97 4.89
C ARG A 106 14.72 -4.00 3.80
N LEU A 107 13.94 -2.93 3.59
CA LEU A 107 14.25 -1.89 2.63
C LEU A 107 15.06 -0.77 3.29
N PRO A 108 16.02 -0.16 2.58
CA PRO A 108 16.62 1.08 3.02
C PRO A 108 15.57 2.20 2.94
N LEU A 109 15.41 2.96 4.01
CA LEU A 109 14.48 4.11 4.08
C LEU A 109 15.09 5.35 3.43
N THR A 110 15.46 5.20 2.15
CA THR A 110 16.17 6.23 1.38
C THR A 110 15.43 6.54 0.08
N GLY A 111 15.59 7.76 -0.40
CA GLY A 111 15.01 8.21 -1.66
C GLY A 111 13.56 8.68 -1.58
N PRO A 112 12.93 9.00 -2.74
CA PRO A 112 11.69 9.79 -2.78
C PRO A 112 10.44 9.11 -2.21
N ALA A 113 10.46 7.78 -2.05
CA ALA A 113 9.37 7.03 -1.43
C ALA A 113 9.32 7.25 0.09
N PHE A 114 10.47 7.62 0.70
CA PHE A 114 10.63 7.80 2.14
C PHE A 114 11.08 9.23 2.51
N ASP A 115 10.84 10.20 1.62
CA ASP A 115 11.22 11.59 1.86
C ASP A 115 10.40 12.23 3.00
N GLN A 116 11.09 12.68 4.06
CA GLN A 116 10.46 13.20 5.26
C GLN A 116 9.65 14.47 5.01
N ALA A 117 10.13 15.39 4.16
CA ALA A 117 9.41 16.62 3.87
C ALA A 117 8.08 16.34 3.15
N SER A 118 8.10 15.43 2.17
CA SER A 118 6.90 14.94 1.47
C SER A 118 5.95 14.23 2.43
N ALA A 119 6.47 13.45 3.37
CA ALA A 119 5.68 12.73 4.37
C ALA A 119 4.92 13.69 5.30
N LEU A 120 5.62 14.68 5.87
CA LEU A 120 5.00 15.69 6.74
C LEU A 120 3.98 16.54 5.99
N ARG A 121 4.28 16.91 4.74
CA ARG A 121 3.33 17.63 3.88
C ARG A 121 2.06 16.80 3.63
N LEU A 122 2.21 15.52 3.29
CA LEU A 122 1.06 14.64 3.05
C LEU A 122 0.23 14.45 4.32
N HIS A 123 0.87 14.32 5.49
CA HIS A 123 0.19 14.24 6.77
C HIS A 123 -0.69 15.47 7.03
N HIS A 124 -0.14 16.68 6.90
CA HIS A 124 -0.91 17.92 7.07
C HIS A 124 -2.09 18.00 6.09
N LEU A 125 -1.85 17.77 4.79
CA LEU A 125 -2.92 17.83 3.79
C LEU A 125 -4.03 16.80 4.05
N THR A 126 -3.67 15.59 4.50
CA THR A 126 -4.66 14.55 4.80
C THR A 126 -5.46 14.91 6.04
N HIS A 127 -4.79 15.43 7.07
CA HIS A 127 -5.44 15.92 8.30
C HIS A 127 -6.43 17.04 8.00
N ASP A 128 -6.06 18.02 7.17
CA ASP A 128 -6.96 19.09 6.73
C ASP A 128 -8.17 18.53 5.98
N LEU A 129 -7.97 17.54 5.09
CA LEU A 129 -9.05 16.92 4.34
C LEU A 129 -10.01 16.09 5.20
N THR A 130 -9.51 15.41 6.24
CA THR A 130 -10.35 14.59 7.12
C THR A 130 -11.02 15.37 8.24
N ASN A 131 -10.47 16.54 8.58
CA ASN A 131 -11.00 17.40 9.64
C ASN A 131 -11.76 18.62 9.11
N ALA A 132 -11.76 18.86 7.80
CA ALA A 132 -12.70 19.74 7.14
C ALA A 132 -14.09 19.08 7.14
N GLY A 133 -14.76 19.10 8.30
CA GLY A 133 -16.13 18.68 8.52
C GLY A 133 -16.90 19.74 9.31
#